data_AF-L8ETQ4-F1
#
_entry.id   AF-L8ETQ4-F1
#
_cell.length_a   1.000
_cell.length_b   1.000
_cell.length_c   1.000
_cell.angle_alpha   90.00
_cell.angle_beta   90.00
_cell.angle_gamma   90.00
#
_symmetry.space_group_name_H-M   'P 1'
#
loop_
_entity.id
_entity.type
_entity.pdbx_description
1 polymer ?
#
loop_
_entity_poly.entity_id
_entity_poly.type
_entity_poly.pdbx_seq_one_letter_code
_entity_poly.pdbx_strand_id
1 'polypeptide(L)'
;MSSSATGSRYHLLALTGHAPTAATRLARAVRLGATAPVILVDVTAADGLDVEALGTLARLSMVLRATGGGVVLVGADSAARQLTARTGTAWLLPAHQDVEAAIAGLPASGRPWTAAELASGNGDLSHTTEGG
;
A
#
# COMPACT_ATOMS: atom_id res chain seq x y z
N MET A 1 32.40 2.10 -7.29
CA MET A 1 31.54 2.37 -6.12
C MET A 1 30.30 1.51 -6.26
N SER A 2 30.02 0.71 -5.25
CA SER A 2 29.18 -0.50 -5.30
C SER A 2 27.74 -0.21 -5.71
N SER A 3 27.32 -0.80 -6.83
CA SER A 3 25.90 -0.93 -7.17
C SER A 3 25.26 -1.84 -6.13
N SER A 4 24.49 -1.25 -5.21
CA SER A 4 23.56 -2.04 -4.38
C SER A 4 22.61 -2.72 -5.35
N ALA A 5 22.81 -4.00 -5.59
CA ALA A 5 21.86 -4.86 -6.28
C ALA A 5 20.63 -5.01 -5.37
N THR A 6 19.81 -3.97 -5.33
CA THR A 6 18.64 -3.88 -4.48
C THR A 6 17.65 -4.93 -4.97
N GLY A 7 17.45 -5.99 -4.18
CA GLY A 7 16.46 -7.03 -4.48
C GLY A 7 15.06 -6.44 -4.63
N SER A 8 14.11 -7.26 -5.08
CA SER A 8 12.72 -6.83 -5.18
C SER A 8 12.16 -6.51 -3.82
N ARG A 9 11.70 -5.28 -3.68
CA ARG A 9 11.24 -4.72 -2.41
C ARG A 9 9.82 -4.24 -2.53
N TYR A 10 9.09 -4.36 -1.43
CA TYR A 10 7.77 -3.78 -1.27
C TYR A 10 7.68 -3.08 0.08
N HIS A 11 6.82 -2.08 0.20
CA HIS A 11 6.38 -1.58 1.50
C HIS A 11 5.07 -2.24 1.89
N LEU A 12 4.94 -2.70 3.13
CA LEU A 12 3.68 -3.19 3.70
C LEU A 12 3.17 -2.14 4.69
N LEU A 13 2.00 -1.59 4.42
CA LEU A 13 1.40 -0.51 5.21
C LEU A 13 -0.03 -0.87 5.61
N ALA A 14 -0.41 -0.66 6.86
CA ALA A 14 -1.77 -0.88 7.31
C ALA A 14 -2.66 0.35 7.10
N LEU A 15 -3.85 0.13 6.55
CA LEU A 15 -4.93 1.11 6.48
C LEU A 15 -5.75 0.97 7.77
N THR A 16 -5.56 1.88 8.72
CA THR A 16 -6.18 1.81 10.05
C THR A 16 -7.19 2.94 10.27
N GLY A 17 -8.34 2.59 10.84
CA GLY A 17 -9.42 3.53 11.14
C GLY A 17 -10.25 3.93 9.91
N HIS A 18 -10.83 5.13 9.93
CA HIS A 18 -11.70 5.62 8.86
C HIS A 18 -11.00 5.68 7.49
N ALA A 19 -11.45 4.84 6.56
CA ALA A 19 -10.74 4.50 5.34
C ALA A 19 -10.37 5.69 4.43
N PRO A 20 -11.24 6.69 4.15
CA PRO A 20 -10.87 7.85 3.31
C PRO A 20 -9.72 8.68 3.89
N THR A 21 -9.77 8.94 5.20
CA THR A 21 -8.73 9.71 5.91
C THR A 21 -7.44 8.90 5.98
N ALA A 22 -7.54 7.60 6.28
CA ALA A 22 -6.39 6.70 6.32
C ALA A 22 -5.71 6.58 4.94
N ALA A 23 -6.47 6.46 3.85
CA ALA A 23 -5.95 6.36 2.49
C ALA A 23 -5.22 7.65 2.07
N THR A 24 -5.75 8.81 2.44
CA THR A 24 -5.11 10.10 2.19
C THR A 24 -3.77 10.23 2.92
N ARG A 25 -3.73 9.84 4.21
CA ARG A 25 -2.50 9.83 5.01
C ARG A 25 -1.47 8.86 4.45
N LEU A 26 -1.90 7.64 4.10
CA LEU A 26 -1.04 6.62 3.49
C LEU A 26 -0.46 7.11 2.16
N ALA A 27 -1.28 7.68 1.28
CA ALA A 27 -0.81 8.23 0.01
C ALA A 27 0.21 9.36 0.21
N ARG A 28 0.05 10.19 1.25
CA ARG A 28 1.04 11.21 1.61
C ARG A 28 2.34 10.56 2.11
N ALA A 29 2.27 9.58 3.00
CA ALA A 29 3.44 8.89 3.52
C ALA A 29 4.24 8.19 2.40
N VAL A 30 3.56 7.49 1.50
CA VAL A 30 4.18 6.85 0.32
C VAL A 30 4.88 7.88 -0.56
N ARG A 31 4.25 9.02 -0.86
CA ARG A 31 4.88 10.08 -1.65
C ARG A 31 6.14 10.67 -1.02
N LEU A 32 6.24 10.65 0.31
CA LEU A 32 7.35 11.27 1.04
C LEU A 32 8.47 10.28 1.38
N GLY A 33 8.18 8.98 1.48
CA GLY A 33 9.11 8.02 2.06
C GLY A 33 9.18 6.65 1.39
N ALA A 34 8.43 6.41 0.30
CA ALA A 34 8.53 5.15 -0.40
C ALA A 34 9.86 5.05 -1.16
N THR A 35 10.61 3.99 -0.86
CA THR A 35 11.87 3.62 -1.53
C THR A 35 11.68 2.44 -2.48
N ALA A 36 10.53 1.78 -2.41
CA ALA A 36 10.12 0.70 -3.30
C ALA A 36 8.84 1.10 -4.05
N PRO A 37 8.72 0.75 -5.34
CA PRO A 37 7.58 1.18 -6.15
C PRO A 37 6.31 0.32 -5.89
N VAL A 38 6.44 -0.84 -5.24
CA VAL A 38 5.31 -1.71 -4.87
C VAL A 38 4.90 -1.47 -3.42
N ILE A 39 3.62 -1.17 -3.22
CA ILE A 39 3.03 -0.94 -1.90
C ILE A 39 1.91 -1.96 -1.69
N LEU A 40 2.08 -2.83 -0.70
CA LEU A 40 1.01 -3.67 -0.16
C LEU A 40 0.28 -2.88 0.93
N VAL A 41 -1.03 -2.75 0.79
CA VAL A 41 -1.89 -2.06 1.74
C VAL A 41 -2.76 -3.09 2.42
N ASP A 42 -2.48 -3.36 3.69
CA ASP A 42 -3.32 -4.20 4.53
C ASP A 42 -4.59 -3.43 4.91
N VAL A 43 -5.76 -3.94 4.52
CA VAL A 43 -7.07 -3.31 4.76
C VAL A 43 -7.87 -4.00 5.86
N THR A 44 -7.30 -4.98 6.57
CA THR A 44 -8.02 -5.74 7.63
C THR A 44 -8.53 -4.87 8.77
N ALA A 45 -7.78 -3.81 9.11
CA ALA A 45 -8.10 -2.89 10.21
C ALA A 45 -8.77 -1.59 9.74
N ALA A 46 -9.25 -1.54 8.50
CA ALA A 46 -9.94 -0.38 7.96
C ALA A 46 -11.43 -0.41 8.33
N ASP A 47 -11.95 0.70 8.85
CA ASP A 47 -13.37 0.87 9.14
C ASP A 47 -14.14 1.10 7.83
N GLY A 48 -14.45 0.01 7.12
CA GLY A 48 -15.23 0.02 5.89
C GLY A 48 -14.50 0.65 4.70
N LEU A 49 -13.88 -0.18 3.86
CA LEU A 49 -13.31 0.29 2.60
C LEU A 49 -14.43 0.80 1.67
N ASP A 50 -14.35 2.06 1.25
CA ASP A 50 -15.35 2.70 0.40
C ASP A 50 -14.78 3.22 -0.93
N VAL A 51 -15.64 3.82 -1.76
CA VAL A 51 -15.28 4.32 -3.09
C VAL A 51 -14.26 5.48 -3.01
N GLU A 52 -14.31 6.30 -1.97
CA GLU A 52 -13.40 7.45 -1.81
C GLU A 52 -11.98 7.00 -1.45
N ALA A 53 -11.86 6.11 -0.46
CA ALA A 53 -10.61 5.46 -0.09
C ALA A 53 -10.02 4.71 -1.30
N LEU A 54 -10.85 3.96 -2.01
CA LEU A 54 -10.43 3.21 -3.19
C LEU A 54 -9.99 4.12 -4.33
N GLY A 55 -10.68 5.24 -4.58
CA GLY A 55 -10.28 6.24 -5.57
C GLY A 55 -8.92 6.87 -5.24
N THR A 56 -8.66 7.12 -3.96
CA THR A 56 -7.36 7.62 -3.46
C THR A 56 -6.24 6.61 -3.70
N LEU A 57 -6.46 5.35 -3.33
CA LEU A 57 -5.48 4.27 -3.54
C LEU A 57 -5.25 3.99 -5.03
N ALA A 58 -6.31 4.04 -5.85
CA ALA A 58 -6.21 3.82 -7.29
C ALA A 58 -5.36 4.92 -7.95
N ARG A 59 -5.57 6.18 -7.58
CA ARG A 59 -4.75 7.31 -8.04
C ARG A 59 -3.28 7.15 -7.62
N LEU A 60 -3.03 6.69 -6.39
CA LEU A 60 -1.68 6.38 -5.93
C LEU A 60 -1.04 5.25 -6.77
N SER A 61 -1.79 4.18 -7.04
CA SER A 61 -1.34 3.07 -7.90
C SER A 61 -0.96 3.56 -9.29
N MET A 62 -1.76 4.45 -9.90
CA MET A 62 -1.45 5.04 -11.20
C MET A 62 -0.13 5.83 -11.18
N VAL A 63 0.14 6.59 -10.12
CA VAL A 63 1.40 7.33 -9.98
C VAL A 63 2.59 6.38 -9.87
N LEU A 64 2.48 5.32 -9.05
CA LEU A 64 3.55 4.33 -8.86
C LEU A 64 3.82 3.47 -10.11
N ARG A 65 2.81 3.29 -10.97
CA ARG A 65 2.97 2.59 -12.26
C ARG A 65 3.94 3.29 -13.19
N ALA A 66 4.04 4.63 -13.14
CA ALA A 66 5.06 5.36 -13.90
C ALA A 66 6.50 4.94 -13.54
N THR A 67 6.69 4.37 -12.34
CA THR A 67 7.97 3.83 -11.85
C THR A 67 8.01 2.30 -11.82
N GLY A 68 7.10 1.62 -12.53
CA GLY A 68 7.05 0.16 -12.62
C GLY A 68 6.46 -0.56 -11.41
N GLY A 69 5.74 0.15 -10.53
CA GLY A 69 5.09 -0.44 -9.35
C GLY A 69 3.59 -0.20 -9.31
N GLY A 70 3.03 -0.17 -8.10
CA GLY A 70 1.59 -0.07 -7.90
C GLY A 70 1.18 -0.36 -6.46
N VAL A 71 -0.13 -0.27 -6.22
CA VAL A 71 -0.75 -0.63 -4.94
C VAL A 71 -1.45 -1.98 -5.07
N VAL A 72 -1.25 -2.85 -4.09
CA VAL A 72 -1.93 -4.15 -3.95
C VAL A 72 -2.65 -4.16 -2.61
N LEU A 73 -3.93 -4.52 -2.58
CA LEU A 73 -4.71 -4.64 -1.35
C LEU A 73 -4.52 -6.04 -0.77
N VAL A 74 -4.34 -6.11 0.56
CA VAL A 74 -4.11 -7.34 1.31
C VAL A 74 -5.10 -7.42 2.46
N GLY A 75 -5.54 -8.62 2.82
CA GLY A 75 -6.61 -8.76 3.81
C GLY A 75 -7.97 -8.32 3.26
N ALA A 76 -8.10 -8.23 1.93
CA ALA A 76 -9.33 -7.81 1.29
C ALA A 76 -10.38 -8.94 1.39
N ASP A 77 -11.46 -8.68 2.10
CA ASP A 77 -12.61 -9.58 2.20
C ASP A 77 -13.45 -9.61 0.91
N SER A 78 -14.57 -10.34 0.93
CA SER A 78 -15.48 -10.41 -0.23
C SER A 78 -16.08 -9.06 -0.60
N ALA A 79 -16.38 -8.20 0.38
CA ALA A 79 -16.96 -6.89 0.16
C ALA A 79 -15.96 -5.95 -0.53
N ALA A 80 -14.71 -5.91 -0.06
CA ALA A 80 -13.63 -5.13 -0.67
C ALA A 80 -13.35 -5.59 -2.11
N ARG A 81 -13.29 -6.91 -2.37
CA ARG A 81 -13.12 -7.46 -3.72
C ARG A 81 -14.30 -7.13 -4.64
N GLN A 82 -15.53 -7.21 -4.12
CA GLN A 82 -16.72 -6.84 -4.90
C GLN A 82 -16.75 -5.34 -5.20
N LEU A 83 -16.31 -4.51 -4.26
CA LEU A 83 -16.18 -3.08 -4.45
C LEU A 83 -15.20 -2.76 -5.59
N THR A 84 -13.99 -3.33 -5.58
CA THR A 84 -13.00 -3.10 -6.64
C THR A 84 -13.46 -3.57 -8.01
N ALA A 85 -14.21 -4.67 -8.07
CA ALA A 85 -14.82 -5.14 -9.31
C ALA A 85 -15.90 -4.16 -9.82
N ARG A 86 -16.81 -3.72 -8.95
CA ARG A 86 -17.92 -2.82 -9.29
C ARG A 86 -17.45 -1.43 -9.71
N THR A 87 -16.36 -0.93 -9.15
CA THR A 87 -15.76 0.37 -9.50
C THR A 87 -14.80 0.28 -10.68
N GLY A 88 -14.55 -0.92 -11.23
CA GLY A 88 -13.60 -1.12 -12.33
C GLY A 88 -12.14 -0.89 -11.93
N THR A 89 -11.81 -0.91 -10.64
CA THR A 89 -10.45 -0.66 -10.13
C THR A 89 -9.68 -1.94 -9.82
N ALA A 90 -10.26 -3.13 -9.99
CA ALA A 90 -9.61 -4.41 -9.68
C ALA A 90 -8.25 -4.60 -10.38
N TRP A 91 -8.07 -4.08 -11.60
CA TRP A 91 -6.79 -4.14 -12.33
C TRP A 91 -5.76 -3.11 -11.81
N LEU A 92 -6.23 -2.00 -11.23
CA LEU A 92 -5.39 -0.97 -10.60
C LEU A 92 -4.97 -1.36 -9.18
N LEU A 93 -5.88 -2.04 -8.47
CA LEU A 93 -5.79 -2.45 -7.09
C LEU A 93 -6.11 -3.94 -6.97
N PRO A 94 -5.17 -4.83 -7.38
CA PRO A 94 -5.33 -6.25 -7.14
C PRO A 94 -5.57 -6.50 -5.66
N ALA A 95 -6.56 -7.32 -5.34
CA ALA A 95 -7.03 -7.53 -3.98
C ALA A 95 -6.88 -9.00 -3.60
N HIS A 96 -6.03 -9.25 -2.60
CA HIS A 96 -5.67 -10.60 -2.14
C HIS A 96 -6.09 -10.78 -0.69
N GLN A 97 -6.34 -12.04 -0.31
CA GLN A 97 -6.77 -12.38 1.04
C GLN A 97 -5.65 -12.21 2.07
N ASP A 98 -4.39 -12.37 1.67
CA ASP A 98 -3.22 -12.36 2.55
C ASP A 98 -1.95 -11.91 1.79
N VAL A 99 -0.89 -11.63 2.54
CA VAL A 99 0.37 -11.09 2.01
C VAL A 99 1.06 -12.09 1.09
N GLU A 100 0.97 -13.39 1.39
CA GLU A 100 1.60 -14.45 0.61
C GLU A 100 0.99 -14.53 -0.79
N ALA A 101 -0.34 -14.54 -0.89
CA ALA A 101 -1.08 -14.51 -2.14
C ALA A 101 -0.80 -13.22 -2.94
N ALA A 102 -0.63 -12.09 -2.25
CA ALA A 102 -0.27 -10.84 -2.89
C ALA A 102 1.14 -10.88 -3.49
N ILE A 103 2.13 -11.41 -2.75
CA ILE A 103 3.51 -11.58 -3.23
C ILE A 103 3.57 -12.60 -4.38
N ALA A 104 2.83 -13.70 -4.29
CA ALA A 104 2.74 -14.69 -5.36
C ALA A 104 2.17 -14.12 -6.67
N GLY A 105 1.33 -13.08 -6.57
CA GLY A 105 0.79 -12.35 -7.72
C GLY A 105 1.72 -11.27 -8.29
N LEU A 106 2.85 -10.96 -7.64
CA LEU A 106 3.80 -9.97 -8.15
C LEU A 106 4.61 -10.51 -9.32
N PRO A 107 5.08 -9.65 -10.25
CA PRO A 107 5.93 -10.08 -11.34
C PRO A 107 7.18 -10.80 -10.84
N ALA A 108 7.57 -11.86 -11.55
CA ALA A 108 8.80 -12.58 -11.26
C ALA A 108 9.99 -11.65 -11.42
N SER A 109 10.84 -11.61 -10.40
CA SER A 109 11.96 -10.67 -10.34
C SER A 109 13.33 -11.35 -10.20
N GLY A 110 13.37 -12.68 -10.34
CA GLY A 110 14.58 -13.49 -10.20
C GLY A 110 15.16 -13.54 -8.78
N ARG A 111 14.54 -12.85 -7.82
CA ARG A 111 14.92 -12.80 -6.40
C ARG A 111 13.64 -12.82 -5.54
N PRO A 112 13.70 -13.33 -4.30
CA PRO A 112 12.56 -13.24 -3.41
C PRO A 112 12.21 -11.78 -3.12
N TRP A 113 10.91 -11.50 -3.03
CA TRP A 113 10.40 -10.21 -2.59
C TRP A 113 10.64 -10.02 -1.10
N THR A 114 11.10 -8.84 -0.71
CA THR A 114 11.44 -8.51 0.70
C THR A 114 10.72 -7.24 1.14
N ALA A 115 10.29 -7.22 2.40
CA ALA A 115 9.72 -6.01 2.99
C ALA A 115 10.79 -4.92 3.15
N ALA A 116 10.43 -3.69 2.85
CA ALA A 116 11.19 -2.50 3.11
C ALA A 116 10.42 -1.60 4.08
N GLU A 117 11.13 -1.03 5.05
CA GLU A 117 10.57 0.00 5.92
C GLU A 117 10.34 1.28 5.12
N LEU A 118 9.22 1.94 5.37
CA LEU A 118 8.99 3.26 4.80
C LEU A 118 9.99 4.22 5.43
N ALA A 119 10.70 5.00 4.61
CA ALA A 119 11.59 6.00 5.16
C ALA A 119 10.77 6.93 6.05
N SER A 120 11.18 7.07 7.32
CA SER A 120 10.59 8.06 8.20
C SER A 120 10.82 9.41 7.55
N GLY A 121 9.80 9.95 6.89
CA GLY A 121 9.84 11.35 6.48
C GLY A 121 10.09 12.16 7.74
N ASN A 122 11.08 13.06 7.73
CA ASN A 122 11.43 13.96 8.83
C ASN A 122 10.21 14.76 9.32
N GLY A 123 9.40 14.12 10.13
CA GLY A 123 8.07 14.51 10.56
C GLY A 123 7.71 13.61 11.71
N ASP A 124 8.48 13.77 12.78
CA ASP A 124 8.28 13.24 14.11
C ASP A 124 6.78 13.29 14.48
N LEU A 125 6.15 12.12 14.55
CA LEU A 125 4.85 11.92 15.20
C LEU A 125 5.06 11.10 16.49
N SER A 126 6.18 11.34 17.18
CA SER A 126 6.33 10.85 18.55
C SER A 126 5.33 11.58 19.44
N HIS A 127 4.32 10.84 19.88
CA HIS A 127 3.63 10.96 21.17
C HIS A 127 3.74 12.33 21.89
N THR A 128 2.71 13.17 21.75
CA THR A 128 2.37 14.09 22.84
C THR A 128 1.53 13.31 23.85
N THR A 129 2.21 12.63 24.77
CA THR A 129 1.68 12.37 26.11
C THR A 129 2.21 13.45 27.02
N GLU A 130 1.40 14.47 27.25
CA GLU A 130 1.44 15.33 28.45
C GLU A 130 -0.04 15.51 28.82
N GLY A 131 -0.55 15.14 29.98
CA GLY A 131 0.08 15.17 31.29
C GLY A 131 -0.19 16.52 31.93
N GLY A 132 -1.42 16.73 32.43
CA GLY A 132 -1.87 17.94 33.11
C GLY A 132 -3.35 17.88 33.45
#